data_AF-A0A7L2KHL9-F1
#
_entry.id   AF-A0A7L2KHL9-F1
#
_cell.length_a   1.000
_cell.length_b   1.000
_cell.length_c   1.000
_cell.angle_alpha   90.00
_cell.angle_beta   90.00
_cell.angle_gamma   90.00
#
_symmetry.space_group_name_H-M   'P 1'
#
loop_
_entity.id
_entity.type
_entity.pdbx_description
1 polymer ?
#
loop_
_entity_poly.entity_id
_entity_poly.type
_entity_poly.pdbx_seq_one_letter_code
_entity_poly.pdbx_strand_id
1 'polypeptide(L)' 'MSPLPGAELVRSSVQLYRYLLRCCRRLPRGPVRQHYRHAIRQSFKVHADEDDPERIQQIIKRAIEDADWVMNK' A
#
# COMPACT_ATOMS: atom_id res chain seq x y z
N MET A 1 -8.17 -7.67 -12.84
CA MET A 1 -7.43 -6.38 -12.85
C MET A 1 -5.98 -6.73 -12.60
N SER A 2 -5.08 -6.42 -13.53
CA SER A 2 -3.65 -6.73 -13.36
C SER A 2 -3.06 -5.76 -12.34
N PRO A 3 -2.26 -6.25 -11.38
CA PRO A 3 -1.69 -5.37 -10.37
C PRO A 3 -0.67 -4.40 -10.98
N LEU A 4 -0.47 -3.23 -10.37
CA LEU A 4 0.49 -2.28 -10.92
C LEU A 4 1.91 -2.88 -10.96
N PRO A 5 2.75 -2.48 -11.93
CA PRO A 5 4.10 -3.02 -12.08
C PRO A 5 4.90 -2.98 -10.77
N GLY A 6 5.32 -4.16 -10.31
CA GLY A 6 6.12 -4.33 -9.09
C GLY A 6 5.36 -4.75 -7.84
N ALA A 7 4.03 -4.96 -7.90
CA ALA A 7 3.26 -5.57 -6.80
C ALA A 7 3.74 -7.00 -6.48
N GLU A 8 4.09 -7.80 -7.48
CA GLU A 8 4.58 -9.17 -7.34
C GLU A 8 5.92 -9.28 -6.59
N LEU A 9 6.65 -8.16 -6.47
CA LEU A 9 7.92 -8.07 -5.74
C LEU A 9 7.74 -7.71 -4.27
N VAL A 10 6.52 -7.39 -3.84
CA VAL A 10 6.21 -7.00 -2.46
C VAL A 10 6.04 -8.26 -1.62
N ARG A 11 7.08 -8.61 -0.87
CA ARG A 11 7.10 -9.75 0.06
C ARG A 11 7.23 -9.32 1.52
N SER A 12 7.56 -8.05 1.77
CA SER A 12 7.73 -7.47 3.11
C SER A 12 6.98 -6.16 3.30
N SER A 13 6.71 -5.82 4.56
CA SER A 13 6.07 -4.56 4.97
C SER A 13 6.83 -3.32 4.44
N VAL A 14 8.16 -3.33 4.49
CA VAL A 14 9.00 -2.24 3.96
C VAL A 14 8.83 -2.08 2.44
N GLN A 15 8.76 -3.19 1.71
CA GLN A 15 8.51 -3.16 0.26
C GLN A 15 7.11 -2.62 -0.05
N LEU A 16 6.10 -3.03 0.74
CA LEU A 16 4.73 -2.55 0.62
C LEU A 16 4.67 -1.03 0.82
N TYR A 17 5.32 -0.53 1.88
CA TYR A 17 5.35 0.91 2.16
C TYR A 17 5.90 1.71 0.98
N ARG A 18 7.02 1.27 0.41
CA ARG A 18 7.64 1.91 -0.75
C ARG A 18 6.78 1.80 -2.01
N TYR A 19 6.11 0.66 -2.20
CA TYR A 19 5.16 0.46 -3.30
C TYR A 19 3.99 1.44 -3.22
N LEU A 20 3.30 1.50 -2.08
CA LEU A 20 2.14 2.39 -1.88
C LEU A 20 2.52 3.88 -2.04
N LEU A 21 3.70 4.28 -1.56
CA LEU A 21 4.21 5.64 -1.78
C LEU A 21 4.52 5.94 -3.25
N ARG A 22 4.96 4.95 -4.05
CA ARG A 22 5.13 5.11 -5.49
C ARG A 22 3.77 5.27 -6.18
N CYS A 23 2.75 4.51 -5.79
CA CYS A 23 1.38 4.68 -6.28
C CYS A 23 0.86 6.09 -5.99
N CYS A 24 1.08 6.61 -4.77
CA CYS A 24 0.71 7.98 -4.43
C CYS A 24 1.37 9.05 -5.32
N ARG A 25 2.56 8.81 -5.87
CA ARG A 25 3.19 9.77 -6.80
C ARG A 25 2.50 9.86 -8.15
N ARG A 26 1.74 8.83 -8.54
CA ARG A 26 0.95 8.79 -9.78
C ARG A 26 -0.39 9.53 -9.66
N LEU A 27 -0.88 9.72 -8.43
CA LEU A 27 -2.09 10.48 -8.17
C LEU A 27 -1.90 11.98 -8.47
N PRO A 28 -2.97 12.70 -8.83
CA PRO A 28 -2.94 14.15 -9.02
C PRO A 28 -2.29 14.89 -7.85
N ARG A 29 -1.51 15.92 -8.14
CA ARG A 29 -0.87 16.74 -7.10
C ARG A 29 -1.96 17.50 -6.33
N GLY A 30 -1.98 17.37 -5.01
CA GLY A 30 -2.94 18.12 -4.18
C GLY A 30 -3.36 17.40 -2.89
N PRO A 31 -4.53 17.75 -2.34
CA PRO A 31 -5.07 17.18 -1.10
C PRO A 31 -5.22 15.66 -1.15
N VAL A 32 -5.60 15.11 -2.31
CA VAL A 32 -5.79 13.66 -2.52
C VAL A 32 -4.49 12.89 -2.25
N ARG A 33 -3.36 13.34 -2.80
CA ARG A 33 -2.06 12.70 -2.56
C ARG A 33 -1.65 12.79 -1.09
N GLN A 34 -1.94 13.90 -0.41
CA GLN A 34 -1.63 14.05 1.00
C GLN A 34 -2.49 13.11 1.87
N HIS A 35 -3.78 13.01 1.56
CA HIS A 35 -4.72 12.10 2.21
C HIS A 35 -4.22 10.65 2.15
N TYR A 36 -3.92 10.13 0.96
CA TYR A 36 -3.43 8.75 0.83
C TYR A 36 -2.07 8.54 1.48
N ARG A 37 -1.15 9.51 1.38
CA ARG A 37 0.14 9.42 2.07
C ARG A 37 -0.01 9.38 3.60
N HIS A 38 -0.99 10.11 4.14
CA HIS A 38 -1.31 10.06 5.56
C HIS A 38 -1.96 8.71 5.92
N ALA A 39 -2.93 8.25 5.16
CA ALA A 39 -3.61 6.96 5.37
C ALA A 39 -2.63 5.79 5.39
N ILE A 40 -1.68 5.73 4.45
CA ILE A 40 -0.62 4.70 4.43
C ILE A 40 0.19 4.73 5.73
N ARG A 41 0.60 5.92 6.19
CA ARG A 41 1.36 6.02 7.45
C ARG A 41 0.56 5.55 8.66
N GLN A 42 -0.73 5.89 8.73
CA GLN A 42 -1.58 5.46 9.84
C GLN A 42 -1.80 3.96 9.82
N SER A 43 -2.07 3.37 8.66
CA SER A 43 -2.24 1.92 8.51
C SER A 43 -0.99 1.16 8.99
N PHE A 44 0.21 1.62 8.64
CA PHE A 44 1.45 1.00 9.12
C PHE A 44 1.65 1.13 10.64
N LYS A 45 1.18 2.21 11.25
CA LYS A 45 1.25 2.37 12.72
C LYS A 45 0.30 1.42 13.44
N VAL A 46 -0.91 1.21 12.90
CA VAL A 46 -1.91 0.31 13.48
C VAL A 46 -1.43 -1.15 13.46
N HIS A 47 -0.61 -1.53 12.49
CA HIS A 47 -0.06 -2.87 12.35
C HIS A 47 1.42 -2.97 12.78
N ALA A 48 1.92 -2.03 13.57
CA ALA A 48 3.34 -1.99 13.95
C ALA A 48 3.74 -3.15 14.87
N ASP A 49 2.81 -3.63 15.70
CA ASP A 49 3.01 -4.73 16.64
C ASP A 49 2.59 -6.10 16.06
N GLU A 50 2.31 -6.16 14.75
CA GLU A 50 1.95 -7.41 14.07
C GLU A 50 3.21 -8.18 13.68
N ASP A 51 3.43 -9.32 14.33
CA ASP A 51 4.59 -10.19 14.13
C ASP A 51 4.22 -11.51 13.44
N ASP A 52 2.93 -11.83 13.27
CA ASP A 52 2.52 -13.06 12.59
C ASP A 52 2.79 -12.97 11.08
N PRO A 53 3.67 -13.82 10.52
CA PRO A 53 4.00 -13.79 9.10
C PRO A 53 2.78 -14.03 8.20
N GLU A 54 1.82 -14.89 8.59
CA GLU A 54 0.64 -15.13 7.77
C GLU A 54 -0.25 -13.89 7.73
N ARG A 55 -0.48 -13.27 8.88
CA ARG A 55 -1.24 -12.03 8.98
C ARG A 55 -0.60 -10.88 8.21
N ILE A 56 0.71 -10.73 8.29
CA ILE A 56 1.47 -9.74 7.51
C ILE A 56 1.26 -9.95 6.01
N GLN A 57 1.32 -11.19 5.52
CA GLN A 57 1.09 -11.49 4.10
C GLN A 57 -0.36 -11.16 3.67
N GLN A 58 -1.34 -11.46 4.51
CA GLN A 58 -2.75 -11.08 4.24
C GLN A 58 -2.92 -9.57 4.14
N ILE A 59 -2.32 -8.80 5.07
CA ILE A 59 -2.35 -7.33 5.06
C ILE A 59 -1.69 -6.80 3.79
N ILE A 60 -0.53 -7.33 3.41
CA ILE A 60 0.18 -6.97 2.17
C ILE A 60 -0.73 -7.18 0.95
N LYS A 61 -1.29 -8.39 0.81
CA LYS A 61 -2.15 -8.73 -0.32
C LYS A 61 -3.34 -7.78 -0.40
N ARG A 62 -4.02 -7.56 0.74
CA ARG A 62 -5.19 -6.67 0.80
C ARG A 62 -4.84 -5.23 0.44
N ALA A 63 -3.74 -4.70 0.96
CA ALA A 63 -3.30 -3.34 0.68
C ALA A 63 -2.93 -3.12 -0.80
N ILE A 64 -2.41 -4.15 -1.48
CA ILE A 64 -2.15 -4.11 -2.92
C ILE A 64 -3.47 -4.05 -3.70
N GLU A 65 -4.42 -4.94 -3.38
CA GLU A 65 -5.75 -4.97 -4.01
C GLU A 65 -6.48 -3.63 -3.85
N ASP A 66 -6.46 -3.05 -2.64
CA ASP A 66 -7.08 -1.77 -2.35
C ASP A 66 -6.40 -0.63 -3.14
N ALA A 67 -5.06 -0.64 -3.24
CA ALA A 67 -4.32 0.34 -4.03
C ALA A 67 -4.62 0.22 -5.53
N ASP A 68 -4.71 -0.99 -6.06
CA ASP A 68 -5.03 -1.23 -7.47
C ASP A 68 -6.47 -0.79 -7.78
N TRP A 69 -7.43 -1.03 -6.88
CA TRP A 69 -8.79 -0.53 -7.04
C TRP A 69 -8.85 1.00 -7.08
N VAL A 70 -8.14 1.68 -6.17
CA VAL A 70 -8.05 3.16 -6.15
C VAL A 70 -7.43 3.71 -7.43
N MET A 71 -6.42 3.03 -7.98
CA MET A 71 -5.68 3.51 -9.15
C MET A 71 -6.37 3.22 -10.48
N ASN A 72 -7.29 2.25 -10.53
CA ASN A 72 -8.10 1.91 -11.71
C ASN A 72 -9.50 2.56 -11.71
N LYS A 73 -9.84 3.29 -10.64
CA LYS A 73 -11.07 4.09 -10.55
C LYS A 73 -10.88 5.46 -11.18
#